data_AF-E9DA71-F1
#
_entry.id   AF-E9DA71-F1
#
_cell.length_a   1.000
_cell.length_b   1.000
_cell.length_c   1.000
_cell.angle_alpha   90.00
_cell.angle_beta   90.00
_cell.angle_gamma   90.00
#
_symmetry.space_group_name_H-M   'P 1'
#
loop_
_entity.id
_entity.type
_entity.pdbx_description
1 polymer ?
#
loop_
_entity_poly.entity_id
_entity_poly.type
_entity_poly.pdbx_seq_one_letter_code
_entity_poly.pdbx_strand_id
1 'polypeptide(L)'
;MSEHPTSTQSLATVGLENLSPWHFEVLQQALWTILSTDLATETFAQVVDGRPTRDVYQDYVYEFRKSFHNNIHPSDAALEAVELCRRNLDLGSLQISAKIAQAFQNATPGSREFHLRLIEILAVLCHGIAVHLYQAYDGGFHKPEPPDPIVWPDELLWPNMPPPPPLKALPAELFHHSYDFWQQYPNGIADIVGYWAEYRLFGGVVLFDRGKMGHECKDIFIHPVGGYMIFQLSEAQVHAYIRFLQGGQQPPGGIRFKAEEYARRVDENYAMDMNIYRDRYERIIPQRRARCVIRGEDLPGYAQAMEDWARRTGN
;
A
#
# COMPACT_ATOMS: atom_id res chain seq x y z
N MET A 1 -15.71 1.19 31.24
CA MET A 1 -14.39 1.80 31.42
C MET A 1 -13.37 0.75 31.01
N SER A 2 -12.95 0.81 29.75
CA SER A 2 -12.01 -0.14 29.18
C SER A 2 -10.67 0.57 29.10
N GLU A 3 -9.68 0.04 29.82
CA GLU A 3 -8.31 0.54 29.80
C GLU A 3 -7.77 0.39 28.37
N HIS A 4 -7.51 1.52 27.72
CA HIS A 4 -6.64 1.55 26.55
C HIS A 4 -5.22 1.28 27.04
N PRO A 5 -4.52 0.24 26.57
CA PRO A 5 -3.10 0.14 26.80
C PRO A 5 -2.40 1.16 25.89
N THR A 6 -2.22 2.38 26.40
CA THR A 6 -1.18 3.30 25.93
C THR A 6 0.18 2.71 26.31
N SER A 7 0.60 1.71 25.55
CA SER A 7 1.99 1.28 25.53
C SER A 7 2.57 1.66 24.18
N THR A 8 2.82 2.96 24.00
CA THR A 8 3.77 3.45 23.01
C THR A 8 5.15 3.02 23.48
N GLN A 9 5.48 1.73 23.33
CA GLN A 9 6.87 1.32 23.29
C GLN A 9 7.45 2.06 22.10
N SER A 10 8.25 3.09 22.36
CA SER A 10 9.16 3.64 21.38
C SER A 10 9.93 2.46 20.81
N LEU A 11 9.57 2.04 19.61
CA LEU A 11 10.28 1.01 18.89
C LEU A 11 11.64 1.61 18.57
N ALA A 12 12.69 1.03 19.16
CA ALA A 12 14.05 1.45 18.85
C ALA A 12 14.24 1.44 17.33
N THR A 13 14.68 2.56 16.77
CA THR A 13 15.01 2.70 15.35
C THR A 13 16.52 2.74 15.17
N VAL A 14 16.97 2.39 13.98
CA VAL A 14 18.37 2.50 13.55
C VAL A 14 18.42 3.11 12.15
N GLY A 15 19.47 3.90 11.90
CA GLY A 15 19.79 4.36 10.55
C GLY A 15 20.32 3.23 9.68
N LEU A 16 20.03 3.26 8.37
CA LEU A 16 20.45 2.22 7.42
C LEU A 16 21.97 2.11 7.30
N GLU A 17 22.72 3.17 7.59
CA GLU A 17 24.18 3.16 7.61
C GLU A 17 24.78 2.22 8.67
N ASN A 18 23.96 1.77 9.63
CA ASN A 18 24.36 0.79 10.65
C ASN A 18 24.19 -0.67 10.20
N LEU A 19 23.63 -0.91 9.02
CA LEU A 19 23.67 -2.23 8.38
C LEU A 19 25.11 -2.56 7.99
N SER A 20 25.41 -3.86 7.85
CA SER A 20 26.69 -4.27 7.29
C SER A 20 26.84 -3.72 5.86
N PRO A 21 28.07 -3.39 5.41
CA PRO A 21 28.27 -2.72 4.12
C PRO A 21 27.57 -3.41 2.95
N TRP A 22 27.62 -4.74 2.92
CA TRP A 22 26.98 -5.53 1.86
C TRP A 22 25.44 -5.48 1.92
N HIS A 23 24.84 -5.58 3.11
CA HIS A 23 23.39 -5.47 3.28
C HIS A 23 22.89 -4.07 2.92
N PHE A 24 23.65 -3.04 3.33
CA PHE A 24 23.37 -1.66 3.00
C PHE A 24 23.41 -1.43 1.48
N GLU A 25 24.45 -1.91 0.80
CA GLU A 25 24.60 -1.78 -0.65
C GLU A 25 23.45 -2.44 -1.42
N VAL A 26 23.06 -3.67 -1.04
CA VAL A 26 21.94 -4.37 -1.67
C VAL A 26 20.62 -3.62 -1.46
N LEU A 27 20.36 -3.16 -0.25
CA LEU A 27 19.16 -2.40 0.07
C LEU A 27 19.13 -1.06 -0.67
N GLN A 28 20.24 -0.35 -0.70
CA GLN A 28 20.41 0.92 -1.41
C GLN A 28 20.14 0.75 -2.90
N GLN A 29 20.74 -0.25 -3.54
CA GLN A 29 20.52 -0.56 -4.95
C GLN A 29 19.04 -0.87 -5.24
N ALA A 30 18.43 -1.70 -4.40
CA ALA A 30 17.04 -2.10 -4.56
C ALA A 30 16.08 -0.91 -4.41
N LEU A 31 16.28 -0.07 -3.39
CA LEU A 31 15.46 1.12 -3.18
C LEU A 31 15.64 2.12 -4.32
N TRP A 32 16.87 2.38 -4.77
CA TRP A 32 17.10 3.26 -5.92
C TRP A 32 16.45 2.74 -7.19
N THR A 33 16.42 1.43 -7.37
CA THR A 33 15.77 0.80 -8.53
C THR A 33 14.26 1.03 -8.51
N ILE A 34 13.60 0.99 -7.34
CA ILE A 34 12.18 1.37 -7.19
C ILE A 34 12.01 2.87 -7.44
N LEU A 35 12.80 3.72 -6.77
CA LEU A 35 12.67 5.18 -6.83
C LEU A 35 12.99 5.77 -8.20
N SER A 36 13.68 5.03 -9.07
CA SER A 36 13.99 5.45 -10.45
C SER A 36 12.89 5.08 -11.46
N THR A 37 11.79 4.47 -11.01
CA THR A 37 10.66 4.16 -11.90
C THR A 37 9.71 5.34 -12.04
N ASP A 38 9.13 5.51 -13.23
CA ASP A 38 8.09 6.51 -13.48
C ASP A 38 6.90 6.35 -12.51
N LEU A 39 6.57 5.10 -12.16
CA LEU A 39 5.51 4.80 -11.20
C LEU A 39 5.82 5.37 -9.81
N ALA A 40 7.07 5.30 -9.35
CA ALA A 40 7.46 5.89 -8.08
C ALA A 40 7.40 7.41 -8.12
N THR A 41 7.92 8.04 -9.18
CA THR A 41 7.83 9.49 -9.36
C THR A 41 6.37 9.96 -9.38
N GLU A 42 5.50 9.31 -10.15
CA GLU A 42 4.08 9.65 -10.23
C GLU A 42 3.35 9.45 -8.89
N THR A 43 3.68 8.36 -8.17
CA THR A 43 3.07 8.05 -6.87
C THR A 43 3.43 9.10 -5.82
N PHE A 44 4.72 9.40 -5.68
CA PHE A 44 5.16 10.39 -4.70
C PHE A 44 4.73 11.81 -5.10
N ALA A 45 4.57 12.10 -6.39
CA ALA A 45 4.06 13.39 -6.83
C ALA A 45 2.58 13.56 -6.45
N GLN A 46 1.76 12.50 -6.55
CA GLN A 46 0.39 12.53 -6.01
C GLN A 46 0.35 12.75 -4.49
N VAL A 47 1.32 12.19 -3.75
CA VAL A 47 1.48 12.45 -2.31
C VAL A 47 1.76 13.93 -2.05
N VAL A 48 2.70 14.53 -2.79
CA VAL A 48 3.03 15.97 -2.68
C VAL A 48 1.86 16.85 -3.15
N ASP A 49 1.09 16.43 -4.15
CA ASP A 49 -0.13 17.11 -4.55
C ASP A 49 -1.24 16.99 -3.50
N GLY A 50 -1.24 15.95 -2.66
CA GLY A 50 -2.29 15.70 -1.68
C GLY A 50 -3.58 15.14 -2.29
N ARG A 51 -3.56 14.75 -3.57
CA ARG A 51 -4.73 14.18 -4.27
C ARG A 51 -4.31 13.16 -5.33
N PRO A 52 -5.13 12.12 -5.57
CA PRO A 52 -4.86 11.15 -6.63
C PRO A 52 -5.19 11.72 -8.01
N THR A 53 -4.62 11.15 -9.07
CA THR A 53 -5.10 11.39 -10.44
C THR A 53 -6.48 10.74 -10.62
N ARG A 54 -7.23 11.20 -11.62
CA ARG A 54 -8.58 10.71 -11.94
C ARG A 54 -8.63 9.19 -12.01
N ASP A 55 -7.73 8.62 -12.81
CA ASP A 55 -7.73 7.19 -13.13
C ASP A 55 -7.34 6.38 -11.90
N VAL A 56 -6.44 6.91 -11.08
CA VAL A 56 -6.05 6.28 -9.81
C VAL A 56 -7.18 6.31 -8.78
N TYR A 57 -7.92 7.43 -8.68
CA TYR A 57 -9.06 7.51 -7.78
C TYR A 57 -10.15 6.48 -8.12
N GLN A 58 -10.35 6.21 -9.41
CA GLN A 58 -11.31 5.23 -9.91
C GLN A 58 -10.95 3.78 -9.54
N ASP A 59 -9.69 3.49 -9.19
CA ASP A 59 -9.27 2.14 -8.79
C ASP A 59 -9.92 1.69 -7.46
N TYR A 60 -10.30 2.63 -6.59
CA TYR A 60 -10.82 2.32 -5.25
C TYR A 60 -12.09 3.07 -4.86
N VAL A 61 -12.53 4.06 -5.65
CA VAL A 61 -13.82 4.71 -5.45
C VAL A 61 -14.64 4.62 -6.75
N TYR A 62 -15.83 4.04 -6.67
CA TYR A 62 -16.74 3.90 -7.81
C TYR A 62 -17.41 5.22 -8.22
N GLU A 63 -17.28 6.26 -7.41
CA GLU A 63 -17.96 7.53 -7.56
C GLU A 63 -17.15 8.51 -8.41
N PHE A 64 -17.85 9.22 -9.28
CA PHE A 64 -17.25 10.28 -10.08
C PHE A 64 -17.01 11.54 -9.23
N ARG A 65 -15.74 11.90 -9.02
CA ARG A 65 -15.34 13.21 -8.47
C ARG A 65 -15.09 14.19 -9.61
N LYS A 66 -16.00 15.15 -9.79
CA LYS A 66 -15.86 16.23 -10.80
C LYS A 66 -14.55 17.02 -10.62
N SER A 67 -14.11 17.25 -9.39
CA SER A 67 -12.85 17.92 -9.06
C SER A 67 -11.61 17.20 -9.60
N PHE A 68 -11.68 15.88 -9.80
CA PHE A 68 -10.58 15.08 -10.31
C PHE A 68 -10.69 14.82 -11.82
N HIS A 69 -11.79 15.19 -12.47
CA HIS A 69 -12.03 14.88 -13.89
C HIS A 69 -10.89 15.32 -14.83
N ASN A 70 -10.27 16.47 -14.54
CA ASN A 70 -9.16 17.02 -15.31
C ASN A 70 -7.78 16.69 -14.71
N ASN A 71 -7.71 16.04 -13.55
CA ASN A 71 -6.45 15.70 -12.86
C ASN A 71 -5.87 14.40 -13.43
N ILE A 72 -5.42 14.41 -14.68
CA ILE A 72 -4.95 13.20 -15.39
C ILE A 72 -3.50 12.85 -15.00
N HIS A 73 -2.70 13.86 -14.65
CA HIS A 73 -1.31 13.70 -14.20
C HIS A 73 -1.07 14.53 -12.94
N PRO A 74 -0.06 14.18 -12.11
CA PRO A 74 0.39 15.05 -11.02
C PRO A 74 0.81 16.43 -11.55
N SER A 75 0.77 17.44 -10.69
CA SER A 75 1.20 18.79 -11.05
C SER A 75 2.71 18.86 -11.30
N ASP A 76 3.14 19.78 -12.18
CA ASP A 76 4.56 20.01 -12.46
C ASP A 76 5.33 20.39 -11.18
N ALA A 77 4.71 21.19 -10.30
CA ALA A 77 5.28 21.56 -9.01
C ALA A 77 5.51 20.33 -8.11
N ALA A 78 4.60 19.36 -8.11
CA ALA A 78 4.76 18.12 -7.36
C ALA A 78 5.85 17.22 -7.96
N LEU A 79 5.94 17.14 -9.28
CA LEU A 79 7.02 16.40 -9.95
C LEU A 79 8.40 17.02 -9.63
N GLU A 80 8.53 18.35 -9.70
CA GLU A 80 9.76 19.05 -9.34
C GLU A 80 10.15 18.85 -7.87
N ALA A 81 9.15 18.88 -6.97
CA ALA A 81 9.33 18.60 -5.54
C ALA A 81 9.86 17.19 -5.27
N VAL A 82 9.33 16.17 -5.98
CA VAL A 82 9.80 14.79 -5.88
C VAL A 82 11.22 14.66 -6.41
N GLU A 83 11.54 15.27 -7.55
CA GLU A 83 12.89 15.25 -8.11
C GLU A 83 13.91 15.97 -7.21
N LEU A 84 13.50 17.04 -6.52
CA LEU A 84 14.34 17.69 -5.52
C LEU A 84 14.56 16.78 -4.30
N CYS A 85 13.50 16.16 -3.79
CA CYS A 85 13.60 15.20 -2.68
C CYS A 85 14.54 14.04 -3.07
N ARG A 86 14.37 13.48 -4.26
CA ARG A 86 15.17 12.37 -4.78
C ARG A 86 16.65 12.74 -4.87
N ARG A 87 17.01 13.93 -5.35
CA ARG A 87 18.41 14.39 -5.43
C ARG A 87 19.07 14.59 -4.06
N ASN A 88 18.28 14.96 -3.06
CA ASN A 88 18.76 15.27 -1.71
C ASN A 88 18.61 14.09 -0.73
N LEU A 89 18.04 12.97 -1.17
CA LEU A 89 17.74 11.83 -0.33
C LEU A 89 19.04 11.15 0.13
N ASP A 90 19.36 11.29 1.42
CA ASP A 90 20.40 10.50 2.07
C ASP A 90 19.79 9.19 2.60
N LEU A 91 20.02 8.10 1.87
CA LEU A 91 19.55 6.78 2.25
C LEU A 91 20.17 6.27 3.55
N GLY A 92 21.39 6.69 3.91
CA GLY A 92 22.00 6.29 5.18
C GLY A 92 21.10 6.71 6.33
N SER A 93 20.74 8.00 6.37
CA SER A 93 19.96 8.60 7.45
C SER A 93 18.54 8.04 7.65
N LEU A 94 17.99 7.28 6.70
CA LEU A 94 16.65 6.72 6.81
C LEU A 94 16.54 5.76 8.00
N GLN A 95 15.47 5.93 8.78
CA GLN A 95 15.26 5.18 10.01
C GLN A 95 14.34 3.99 9.79
N ILE A 96 14.73 2.82 10.30
CA ILE A 96 13.88 1.63 10.34
C ILE A 96 13.88 1.01 11.74
N SER A 97 12.87 0.19 12.04
CA SER A 97 12.82 -0.58 13.28
C SER A 97 14.07 -1.44 13.44
N ALA A 98 14.73 -1.33 14.59
CA ALA A 98 15.92 -2.12 14.94
C ALA A 98 15.67 -3.63 14.81
N LYS A 99 14.44 -4.08 15.09
CA LYS A 99 14.05 -5.49 14.95
C LYS A 99 14.05 -5.93 13.49
N ILE A 100 13.53 -5.11 12.59
CA ILE A 100 13.50 -5.41 11.15
C ILE A 100 14.92 -5.36 10.59
N ALA A 101 15.70 -4.33 10.95
CA ALA A 101 17.10 -4.21 10.56
C ALA A 101 17.93 -5.44 10.98
N GLN A 102 17.77 -5.87 12.24
CA GLN A 102 18.48 -7.04 12.76
C GLN A 102 18.02 -8.33 12.07
N ALA A 103 16.72 -8.49 11.79
CA ALA A 103 16.20 -9.66 11.10
C ALA A 103 16.74 -9.76 9.66
N PHE A 104 16.87 -8.62 8.96
CA PHE A 104 17.51 -8.58 7.64
C PHE A 104 19.00 -8.90 7.72
N GLN A 105 19.73 -8.31 8.67
CA GLN A 105 21.15 -8.59 8.91
C GLN A 105 21.45 -10.06 9.23
N ASN A 106 20.51 -10.74 9.90
CA ASN A 106 20.66 -12.14 10.26
C ASN A 106 20.34 -13.09 9.10
N ALA A 107 19.65 -12.61 8.07
CA ALA A 107 19.23 -13.45 6.95
C ALA A 107 20.42 -13.72 6.02
N THR A 108 20.63 -14.99 5.67
CA THR A 108 21.74 -15.38 4.79
C THR A 108 21.56 -14.78 3.40
N PRO A 109 22.54 -14.04 2.85
CA PRO A 109 22.53 -13.53 1.47
C PRO A 109 22.06 -14.54 0.43
N GLY A 110 21.10 -14.14 -0.41
CA GLY A 110 20.54 -14.98 -1.48
C GLY A 110 19.59 -16.10 -1.02
N SER A 111 19.38 -16.26 0.29
CA SER A 111 18.35 -17.16 0.81
C SER A 111 16.95 -16.60 0.58
N ARG A 112 15.95 -17.48 0.67
CA ARG A 112 14.54 -17.08 0.62
C ARG A 112 14.21 -16.06 1.71
N GLU A 113 14.64 -16.30 2.96
CA GLU A 113 14.40 -15.37 4.06
C GLU A 113 14.98 -13.99 3.77
N PHE A 114 16.19 -13.93 3.21
CA PHE A 114 16.82 -12.67 2.83
C PHE A 114 15.99 -11.90 1.79
N HIS A 115 15.46 -12.58 0.77
CA HIS A 115 14.58 -11.96 -0.22
C HIS A 115 13.31 -11.40 0.41
N LEU A 116 12.68 -12.13 1.32
CA LEU A 116 11.47 -11.67 1.99
C LEU A 116 11.75 -10.46 2.90
N ARG A 117 12.85 -10.49 3.66
CA ARG A 117 13.27 -9.38 4.53
C ARG A 117 13.68 -8.14 3.75
N LEU A 118 14.26 -8.30 2.56
CA LEU A 118 14.55 -7.18 1.66
C LEU A 118 13.25 -6.48 1.23
N ILE A 119 12.25 -7.25 0.77
CA ILE A 119 10.95 -6.69 0.37
C ILE A 119 10.25 -6.05 1.57
N GLU A 120 10.36 -6.64 2.77
CA GLU A 120 9.82 -6.06 4.01
C GLU A 120 10.38 -4.65 4.28
N ILE A 121 11.71 -4.49 4.25
CA ILE A 121 12.32 -3.18 4.48
C ILE A 121 11.92 -2.20 3.38
N LEU A 122 11.90 -2.62 2.12
CA LEU A 122 11.53 -1.75 1.00
C LEU A 122 10.10 -1.22 1.14
N ALA A 123 9.14 -2.06 1.54
CA ALA A 123 7.77 -1.63 1.79
C ALA A 123 7.70 -0.57 2.90
N VAL A 124 8.41 -0.79 4.01
CA VAL A 124 8.49 0.16 5.13
C VAL A 124 9.15 1.48 4.72
N LEU A 125 10.23 1.44 3.93
CA LEU A 125 10.93 2.64 3.48
C LEU A 125 10.08 3.44 2.49
N CYS A 126 9.44 2.79 1.52
CA CYS A 126 8.54 3.48 0.59
C CYS A 126 7.35 4.13 1.31
N HIS A 127 6.78 3.44 2.30
CA HIS A 127 5.76 4.01 3.19
C HIS A 127 6.30 5.24 3.94
N GLY A 128 7.48 5.14 4.54
CA GLY A 128 8.12 6.24 5.27
C GLY A 128 8.44 7.45 4.39
N ILE A 129 8.85 7.25 3.14
CA ILE A 129 9.07 8.34 2.18
C ILE A 129 7.75 9.07 1.89
N ALA A 130 6.65 8.33 1.68
CA ALA A 130 5.34 8.93 1.48
C ALA A 130 4.87 9.72 2.71
N VAL A 131 5.04 9.16 3.91
CA VAL A 131 4.76 9.87 5.18
C VAL A 131 5.56 11.18 5.27
N HIS A 132 6.86 11.11 5.00
CA HIS A 132 7.76 12.27 5.05
C HIS A 132 7.33 13.35 4.06
N LEU A 133 7.09 12.99 2.80
CA LEU A 133 6.64 13.93 1.77
C LEU A 133 5.30 14.56 2.15
N TYR A 134 4.32 13.76 2.55
CA TYR A 134 3.01 14.27 2.94
C TYR A 134 3.10 15.31 4.07
N GLN A 135 3.92 15.04 5.07
CA GLN A 135 4.16 15.96 6.19
C GLN A 135 4.94 17.21 5.75
N ALA A 136 5.98 17.06 4.93
CA ALA A 136 6.81 18.16 4.45
C ALA A 136 6.01 19.19 3.63
N TYR A 137 4.97 18.74 2.94
CA TYR A 137 4.06 19.58 2.15
C TYR A 137 2.71 19.84 2.85
N ASP A 138 2.63 19.65 4.18
CA ASP A 138 1.46 19.95 5.01
C ASP A 138 0.15 19.34 4.48
N GLY A 139 0.21 18.11 3.97
CA GLY A 139 -0.92 17.38 3.40
C GLY A 139 -1.10 17.55 1.89
N GLY A 140 -0.23 18.35 1.25
CA GLY A 140 -0.09 18.49 -0.20
C GLY A 140 -0.65 19.79 -0.77
N PHE A 141 -0.20 20.15 -1.98
CA PHE A 141 -0.54 21.42 -2.64
C PHE A 141 -2.03 21.63 -2.90
N HIS A 142 -2.74 20.53 -3.12
CA HIS A 142 -4.16 20.48 -3.41
C HIS A 142 -4.92 19.70 -2.33
N LYS A 143 -4.41 19.68 -1.10
CA LYS A 143 -5.12 19.06 0.03
C LYS A 143 -6.54 19.60 0.10
N PRO A 144 -7.55 18.75 0.37
CA PRO A 144 -8.91 19.24 0.56
C PRO A 144 -8.92 20.24 1.72
N GLU A 145 -9.43 21.44 1.47
CA GLU A 145 -9.91 22.32 2.55
C GLU A 145 -11.08 21.64 3.28
N PRO A 146 -11.41 22.02 4.54
CA PRO A 146 -12.24 21.24 5.45
C PRO A 146 -13.51 20.70 4.78
N PRO A 147 -13.94 19.51 5.22
CA PRO A 147 -14.50 18.50 4.37
C PRO A 147 -15.68 19.02 3.54
N ASP A 148 -15.45 19.17 2.24
CA ASP A 148 -16.56 19.21 1.30
C ASP A 148 -17.34 17.89 1.47
N PRO A 149 -18.61 17.92 1.90
CA PRO A 149 -19.40 16.71 1.93
C PRO A 149 -19.42 16.14 0.52
N ILE A 150 -19.11 14.86 0.36
CA ILE A 150 -19.23 14.23 -0.96
C ILE A 150 -20.72 14.28 -1.32
N VAL A 151 -21.06 15.11 -2.30
CA VAL A 151 -22.42 15.30 -2.78
C VAL A 151 -22.71 14.20 -3.78
N TRP A 152 -23.78 13.45 -3.53
CA TRP A 152 -24.29 12.46 -4.47
C TRP A 152 -24.62 13.12 -5.81
N PRO A 153 -24.15 12.60 -6.95
CA PRO A 153 -24.62 13.03 -8.26
C PRO A 153 -26.16 13.02 -8.31
N ASP A 154 -26.78 14.08 -8.81
CA ASP A 154 -28.25 14.20 -8.91
C ASP A 154 -28.88 13.00 -9.67
N GLU A 155 -28.10 12.38 -10.57
CA GLU A 155 -28.45 11.21 -11.38
C GLU A 155 -28.60 9.91 -10.58
N LEU A 156 -28.02 9.83 -9.38
CA LEU A 156 -28.12 8.69 -8.46
C LEU A 156 -29.23 8.86 -7.40
N LEU A 157 -29.87 10.03 -7.36
CA LEU A 157 -31.01 10.29 -6.48
C LEU A 157 -32.27 9.68 -7.12
N TRP A 158 -32.65 8.47 -6.68
CA TRP A 158 -33.90 7.87 -7.11
C TRP A 158 -35.09 8.79 -6.76
N PRO A 159 -36.06 8.99 -7.67
CA PRO A 159 -37.24 9.81 -7.39
C PRO A 159 -37.97 9.26 -6.16
N ASN A 160 -38.19 10.12 -5.15
CA ASN A 160 -38.86 9.84 -3.88
C ASN A 160 -38.05 9.12 -2.79
N MET A 161 -36.75 8.94 -2.96
CA MET A 161 -35.87 8.55 -1.84
C MET A 161 -35.31 9.81 -1.16
N PRO A 162 -35.22 9.85 0.18
CA PRO A 162 -34.43 10.89 0.84
C PRO A 162 -32.99 10.82 0.30
N PRO A 163 -32.33 11.97 0.06
CA PRO A 163 -30.94 11.96 -0.37
C PRO A 163 -30.13 11.14 0.64
N PRO A 164 -29.20 10.29 0.18
CA PRO A 164 -28.39 9.53 1.12
C PRO A 164 -27.60 10.51 1.99
N PRO A 165 -27.27 10.14 3.23
CA PRO A 165 -26.50 11.02 4.10
C PRO A 165 -25.20 11.44 3.37
N PRO A 166 -24.72 12.68 3.58
CA PRO A 166 -23.44 13.10 3.03
C PRO A 166 -22.38 12.10 3.50
N LEU A 167 -21.55 11.61 2.58
CA LEU A 167 -20.52 10.66 2.94
C LEU A 167 -19.58 11.33 3.95
N LYS A 168 -19.23 10.57 4.98
CA LYS A 168 -18.26 11.02 5.98
C LYS A 168 -16.98 11.38 5.23
N ALA A 169 -16.52 12.60 5.42
CA ALA A 169 -15.34 13.03 4.73
C ALA A 169 -14.12 12.26 5.18
N LEU A 170 -13.29 11.97 4.18
CA LEU A 170 -12.13 11.13 4.34
C LEU A 170 -10.99 11.97 4.93
N PRO A 171 -10.18 11.40 5.83
CA PRO A 171 -9.06 12.11 6.45
C PRO A 171 -7.99 12.52 5.41
N ALA A 172 -7.89 11.81 4.29
CA ALA A 172 -7.12 12.15 3.11
C ALA A 172 -7.80 11.56 1.86
N GLU A 173 -7.58 12.16 0.70
CA GLU A 173 -8.04 11.61 -0.60
C GLU A 173 -7.18 10.43 -1.06
N LEU A 174 -6.00 10.27 -0.46
CA LEU A 174 -5.03 9.20 -0.70
C LEU A 174 -5.16 8.15 0.41
N PHE A 175 -5.95 7.11 0.20
CA PHE A 175 -6.24 6.12 1.25
C PHE A 175 -6.51 4.72 0.72
N HIS A 176 -6.41 3.75 1.63
CA HIS A 176 -6.90 2.39 1.44
C HIS A 176 -8.04 2.15 2.43
N HIS A 177 -9.20 1.66 1.97
CA HIS A 177 -10.42 1.53 2.79
C HIS A 177 -10.24 0.76 4.10
N SER A 178 -9.39 -0.28 4.11
CA SER A 178 -9.09 -1.05 5.31
C SER A 178 -8.08 -0.42 6.28
N TYR A 179 -7.43 0.70 5.94
CA TYR A 179 -6.36 1.33 6.73
C TYR A 179 -6.66 2.81 6.99
N ASP A 180 -7.82 3.11 7.56
CA ASP A 180 -8.34 4.47 7.79
C ASP A 180 -8.34 4.90 9.27
N PHE A 181 -7.83 4.05 10.17
CA PHE A 181 -7.82 4.26 11.62
C PHE A 181 -6.63 5.11 12.09
N TRP A 182 -6.46 6.30 11.52
CA TRP A 182 -5.30 7.17 11.76
C TRP A 182 -5.02 7.50 13.23
N GLN A 183 -6.03 7.49 14.12
CA GLN A 183 -5.83 7.82 15.53
C GLN A 183 -4.89 6.85 16.26
N GLN A 184 -4.71 5.63 15.76
CA GLN A 184 -3.79 4.64 16.35
C GLN A 184 -2.42 4.61 15.67
N TYR A 185 -2.25 5.33 14.55
CA TYR A 185 -1.02 5.31 13.78
C TYR A 185 0.00 6.34 14.32
N PRO A 186 1.29 6.01 14.38
CA PRO A 186 2.31 6.92 14.93
C PRO A 186 2.38 8.29 14.26
N ASN A 187 2.14 8.35 12.95
CA ASN A 187 2.16 9.56 12.12
C ASN A 187 0.75 10.03 11.73
N GLY A 188 -0.30 9.48 12.35
CA GLY A 188 -1.68 9.88 12.11
C GLY A 188 -2.12 9.66 10.66
N ILE A 189 -2.65 10.72 10.04
CA ILE A 189 -3.16 10.70 8.66
C ILE A 189 -2.04 10.38 7.66
N ALA A 190 -0.79 10.74 7.94
CA ALA A 190 0.31 10.49 7.03
C ALA A 190 0.54 8.98 6.80
N ASP A 191 0.30 8.13 7.81
CA ASP A 191 0.40 6.67 7.64
C ASP A 191 -0.71 6.12 6.71
N ILE A 192 -1.90 6.75 6.67
CA ILE A 192 -2.95 6.40 5.69
C ILE A 192 -2.40 6.60 4.27
N VAL A 193 -1.73 7.73 4.04
CA VAL A 193 -1.11 8.07 2.75
C VAL A 193 0.05 7.12 2.44
N GLY A 194 0.81 6.70 3.44
CA GLY A 194 1.85 5.68 3.28
C GLY A 194 1.29 4.35 2.79
N TYR A 195 0.17 3.87 3.35
CA TYR A 195 -0.49 2.64 2.89
C TYR A 195 -1.03 2.78 1.46
N TRP A 196 -1.55 3.97 1.11
CA TRP A 196 -1.94 4.26 -0.26
C TRP A 196 -0.75 4.23 -1.24
N ALA A 197 0.41 4.76 -0.83
CA ALA A 197 1.62 4.71 -1.65
C ALA A 197 2.11 3.27 -1.88
N GLU A 198 2.03 2.40 -0.85
CA GLU A 198 2.30 0.97 -1.03
C GLU A 198 1.36 0.32 -2.03
N TYR A 199 0.07 0.65 -1.98
CA TYR A 199 -0.89 0.17 -2.95
C TYR A 199 -0.49 0.53 -4.40
N ARG A 200 -0.02 1.76 -4.61
CA ARG A 200 0.44 2.22 -5.92
C ARG A 200 1.72 1.50 -6.36
N LEU A 201 2.71 1.39 -5.49
CA LEU A 201 4.04 0.84 -5.81
C LEU A 201 4.03 -0.69 -5.93
N PHE A 202 3.35 -1.37 -5.02
CA PHE A 202 3.38 -2.83 -4.88
C PHE A 202 2.09 -3.52 -5.34
N GLY A 203 1.01 -2.78 -5.62
CA GLY A 203 -0.29 -3.35 -5.98
C GLY A 203 -1.24 -3.54 -4.78
N GLY A 204 -0.76 -3.30 -3.57
CA GLY A 204 -1.54 -3.33 -2.32
C GLY A 204 -0.64 -3.03 -1.13
N VAL A 205 -1.23 -2.95 0.06
CA VAL A 205 -0.44 -2.88 1.31
C VAL A 205 0.30 -4.20 1.50
N VAL A 206 1.60 -4.12 1.79
CA VAL A 206 2.44 -5.31 1.90
C VAL A 206 2.35 -5.87 3.33
N LEU A 207 1.88 -7.11 3.44
CA LEU A 207 1.68 -7.83 4.68
C LEU A 207 2.63 -9.02 4.77
N PHE A 208 2.91 -9.47 6.00
CA PHE A 208 3.84 -10.56 6.25
C PHE A 208 3.18 -11.62 7.12
N ASP A 209 3.44 -12.89 6.84
CA ASP A 209 3.19 -13.95 7.82
C ASP A 209 4.23 -13.85 8.94
N ARG A 210 3.79 -13.27 10.06
CA ARG A 210 4.58 -13.04 11.27
C ARG A 210 4.80 -14.30 12.10
N GLY A 211 4.23 -15.42 11.68
CA GLY A 211 4.30 -16.70 12.34
C GLY A 211 3.83 -16.63 13.80
N LYS A 212 4.20 -17.65 14.58
CA LYS A 212 3.75 -17.76 15.99
C LYS A 212 4.47 -16.76 16.89
N MET A 213 5.69 -16.39 16.51
CA MET A 213 6.53 -15.51 17.31
C MET A 213 6.23 -14.02 17.08
N GLY A 214 5.40 -13.69 16.09
CA GLY A 214 4.95 -12.32 15.82
C GLY A 214 6.00 -11.41 15.16
N HIS A 215 7.17 -11.94 14.81
CA HIS A 215 8.27 -11.21 14.18
C HIS A 215 8.95 -11.99 13.04
N GLU A 216 8.38 -13.13 12.67
CA GLU A 216 8.83 -13.92 11.52
C GLU A 216 8.43 -13.18 10.22
N CYS A 217 8.94 -13.64 9.09
CA CYS A 217 8.53 -13.19 7.76
C CYS A 217 8.50 -14.41 6.85
N LYS A 218 7.51 -15.28 7.06
CA LYS A 218 7.44 -16.59 6.39
C LYS A 218 6.99 -16.46 4.95
N ASP A 219 6.07 -15.55 4.69
CA ASP A 219 5.45 -15.34 3.40
C ASP A 219 5.03 -13.88 3.27
N ILE A 220 4.95 -13.39 2.03
CA ILE A 220 4.46 -12.05 1.72
C ILE A 220 3.05 -12.15 1.15
N PHE A 221 2.21 -11.25 1.62
CA PHE A 221 0.84 -11.10 1.17
C PHE A 221 0.62 -9.65 0.72
N ILE A 222 -0.28 -9.47 -0.24
CA ILE A 222 -0.65 -8.15 -0.75
C ILE A 222 -2.12 -7.94 -0.45
N HIS A 223 -2.43 -6.82 0.19
CA HIS A 223 -3.80 -6.36 0.43
C HIS A 223 -4.17 -5.31 -0.62
N PRO A 224 -4.81 -5.68 -1.73
CA PRO A 224 -5.28 -4.75 -2.76
C PRO A 224 -6.45 -3.88 -2.27
N VAL A 225 -6.61 -2.70 -2.87
CA VAL A 225 -7.80 -1.84 -2.70
C VAL A 225 -9.02 -2.43 -3.41
N GLY A 226 -10.20 -1.82 -3.24
CA GLY A 226 -11.40 -2.19 -4.01
C GLY A 226 -12.13 -3.43 -3.49
N GLY A 227 -11.86 -3.83 -2.25
CA GLY A 227 -12.56 -4.94 -1.59
C GLY A 227 -12.22 -6.32 -2.14
N TYR A 228 -11.08 -6.48 -2.81
CA TYR A 228 -10.51 -7.78 -3.16
C TYR A 228 -9.99 -8.51 -1.91
N MET A 229 -9.73 -9.82 -2.02
CA MET A 229 -9.09 -10.58 -0.96
C MET A 229 -7.58 -10.32 -0.91
N ILE A 230 -6.98 -10.51 0.27
CA ILE A 230 -5.52 -10.52 0.43
C ILE A 230 -4.98 -11.75 -0.28
N PHE A 231 -3.94 -11.62 -1.10
CA PHE A 231 -3.35 -12.76 -1.81
C PHE A 231 -1.88 -12.97 -1.43
N GLN A 232 -1.45 -14.23 -1.37
CA GLN A 232 -0.07 -14.62 -1.15
C GLN A 232 0.75 -14.48 -2.44
N LEU A 233 1.98 -13.97 -2.34
CA LEU A 233 2.93 -13.99 -3.45
C LEU A 233 3.48 -15.39 -3.69
N SER A 234 3.64 -15.76 -4.96
CA SER A 234 4.35 -16.98 -5.34
C SER A 234 5.87 -16.77 -5.26
N GLU A 235 6.63 -17.87 -5.13
CA GLU A 235 8.10 -17.81 -5.22
C GLU A 235 8.57 -17.25 -6.56
N ALA A 236 7.79 -17.48 -7.63
CA ALA A 236 8.09 -16.93 -8.94
C ALA A 236 7.98 -15.40 -8.96
N GLN A 237 6.92 -14.83 -8.34
CA GLN A 237 6.77 -13.39 -8.19
C GLN A 237 7.88 -12.78 -7.34
N VAL A 238 8.22 -13.41 -6.20
CA VAL A 238 9.32 -12.96 -5.34
C VAL A 238 10.63 -12.96 -6.12
N HIS A 239 11.00 -14.05 -6.78
CA HIS A 239 12.24 -14.12 -7.56
C HIS A 239 12.28 -13.14 -8.73
N ALA A 240 11.18 -12.95 -9.44
CA ALA A 240 11.09 -11.97 -10.52
C ALA A 240 11.31 -10.54 -9.99
N TYR A 241 10.73 -10.23 -8.83
CA TYR A 241 10.89 -8.93 -8.19
C TYR A 241 12.33 -8.70 -7.71
N ILE A 242 12.95 -9.69 -7.06
CA ILE A 242 14.35 -9.61 -6.64
C ILE A 242 15.28 -9.39 -7.83
N ARG A 243 15.06 -10.09 -8.95
CA ARG A 243 15.86 -9.88 -10.17
C ARG A 243 15.73 -8.45 -10.69
N PHE A 244 14.52 -7.90 -10.67
CA PHE A 244 14.30 -6.49 -11.02
C PHE A 244 15.08 -5.56 -10.09
N LEU A 245 15.00 -5.75 -8.77
CA LEU A 245 15.73 -4.93 -7.78
C LEU A 245 17.26 -4.98 -7.94
N GLN A 246 17.79 -6.06 -8.52
CA GLN A 246 19.21 -6.24 -8.84
C GLN A 246 19.63 -5.59 -10.17
N GLY A 247 18.79 -4.72 -10.76
CA GLY A 247 19.04 -4.08 -12.05
C GLY A 247 18.63 -4.90 -13.27
N GLY A 248 17.87 -5.99 -13.05
CA GLY A 248 17.26 -6.75 -14.12
C GLY A 248 16.07 -6.03 -14.77
N GLN A 249 15.52 -6.63 -15.82
CA GLN A 249 14.31 -6.12 -16.46
C GLN A 249 13.10 -6.17 -15.51
N GLN A 250 12.17 -5.23 -15.70
CA GLN A 250 10.90 -5.23 -14.98
C GLN A 250 10.11 -6.54 -15.24
N PRO A 251 9.35 -7.03 -14.25
CA PRO A 251 8.49 -8.18 -14.47
C PRO A 251 7.44 -7.90 -15.56
N PRO A 252 7.02 -8.93 -16.32
CA PRO A 252 5.90 -8.81 -17.24
C PRO A 252 4.65 -8.29 -16.49
N GLY A 253 4.07 -7.20 -16.98
CA GLY A 253 2.90 -6.57 -16.34
C GLY A 253 3.22 -5.48 -15.30
N GLY A 254 4.50 -5.11 -15.14
CA GLY A 254 4.97 -4.01 -14.30
C GLY A 254 5.52 -4.46 -12.95
N ILE A 255 5.92 -3.50 -12.12
CA ILE A 255 6.51 -3.78 -10.79
C ILE A 255 5.46 -4.07 -9.71
N ARG A 256 4.17 -3.82 -9.99
CA ARG A 256 3.06 -4.08 -9.07
C ARG A 256 2.74 -5.56 -9.05
N PHE A 257 2.62 -6.13 -7.86
CA PHE A 257 2.16 -7.50 -7.69
C PHE A 257 0.69 -7.64 -8.09
N LYS A 258 0.34 -8.79 -8.65
CA LYS A 258 -1.03 -9.15 -9.04
C LYS A 258 -1.33 -10.55 -8.54
N ALA A 259 -2.58 -10.80 -8.16
CA ALA A 259 -2.99 -12.13 -7.74
C ALA A 259 -2.87 -13.10 -8.93
N GLU A 260 -2.12 -14.20 -8.74
CA GLU A 260 -2.17 -15.33 -9.66
C GLU A 260 -3.54 -16.03 -9.52
N GLU A 261 -3.97 -16.73 -10.57
CA GLU A 261 -5.30 -17.37 -10.62
C GLU A 261 -5.55 -18.25 -9.38
N TYR A 262 -4.60 -19.11 -9.05
CA TYR A 262 -4.66 -20.04 -7.92
C TYR A 262 -3.92 -19.55 -6.67
N ALA A 263 -3.60 -18.26 -6.59
CA ALA A 263 -2.97 -17.70 -5.39
C ALA A 263 -3.83 -17.98 -4.14
N ARG A 264 -3.16 -18.32 -3.03
CA ARG A 264 -3.83 -18.44 -1.74
C ARG A 264 -4.41 -17.08 -1.37
N ARG A 265 -5.70 -17.05 -1.09
CA ARG A 265 -6.44 -15.84 -0.70
C ARG A 265 -6.88 -15.91 0.76
N VAL A 266 -6.82 -14.77 1.43
CA VAL A 266 -7.14 -14.60 2.85
C VAL A 266 -8.11 -13.44 2.97
N ASP A 267 -9.15 -13.64 3.76
CA ASP A 267 -10.08 -12.58 4.09
C ASP A 267 -9.46 -11.65 5.15
N GLU A 268 -9.57 -10.34 4.95
CA GLU A 268 -8.96 -9.34 5.83
C GLU A 268 -9.39 -9.48 7.29
N ASN A 269 -10.62 -9.95 7.54
CA ASN A 269 -11.18 -10.10 8.89
C ASN A 269 -10.55 -11.26 9.67
N TYR A 270 -9.86 -12.16 8.97
CA TYR A 270 -9.18 -13.33 9.55
C TYR A 270 -7.65 -13.23 9.45
N ALA A 271 -7.13 -12.31 8.64
CA ALA A 271 -5.68 -12.15 8.43
C ALA A 271 -4.91 -12.00 9.75
N MET A 272 -5.42 -11.19 10.68
CA MET A 272 -4.80 -10.98 12.00
C MET A 272 -4.70 -12.27 12.83
N ASP A 273 -5.73 -13.11 12.82
CA ASP A 273 -5.71 -14.40 13.53
C ASP A 273 -4.72 -15.39 12.93
N MET A 274 -4.47 -15.26 11.62
CA MET A 274 -3.50 -16.05 10.88
C MET A 274 -2.08 -15.50 10.99
N ASN A 275 -1.86 -14.46 11.79
CA ASN A 275 -0.60 -13.72 11.90
C ASN A 275 -0.14 -13.02 10.61
N ILE A 276 -1.09 -12.66 9.74
CA ILE A 276 -0.82 -11.95 8.48
C ILE A 276 -1.10 -10.45 8.69
N TYR A 277 -0.03 -9.71 8.98
CA TYR A 277 -0.05 -8.27 9.19
C TYR A 277 1.35 -7.67 9.03
N ARG A 278 1.45 -6.38 8.70
CA ARG A 278 2.70 -5.63 8.83
C ARG A 278 2.92 -5.26 10.29
N ASP A 279 1.97 -4.53 10.86
CA ASP A 279 1.97 -4.04 12.23
C ASP A 279 0.69 -4.46 12.95
N ARG A 280 0.77 -4.81 14.25
CA ARG A 280 -0.41 -5.28 14.99
C ARG A 280 -1.51 -4.22 15.12
N TYR A 281 -1.13 -2.94 15.06
CA TYR A 281 -2.05 -1.81 15.17
C TYR A 281 -2.56 -1.33 13.80
N GLU A 282 -2.22 -2.00 12.68
CA GLU A 282 -2.57 -1.47 11.35
C GLU A 282 -4.09 -1.48 11.08
N ARG A 283 -4.83 -2.42 11.70
CA ARG A 283 -6.25 -2.68 11.44
C ARG A 283 -7.01 -3.00 12.73
N ILE A 284 -8.25 -2.54 12.80
CA ILE A 284 -9.19 -2.97 13.85
C ILE A 284 -9.89 -4.24 13.38
N ILE A 285 -9.81 -5.31 14.17
CA ILE A 285 -10.55 -6.54 13.90
C ILE A 285 -12.03 -6.27 14.18
N PRO A 286 -12.93 -6.35 13.19
CA PRO A 286 -14.34 -6.10 13.42
C PRO A 286 -14.94 -7.20 14.30
N GLN A 287 -15.84 -6.80 15.21
CA GLN A 287 -16.55 -7.74 16.09
C GLN A 287 -17.40 -8.75 15.31
N ARG A 288 -17.90 -8.36 14.13
CA ARG A 288 -18.66 -9.22 13.22
C ARG A 288 -17.83 -9.46 11.95
N ARG A 289 -17.41 -10.71 11.75
CA ARG A 289 -16.51 -11.12 10.65
C ARG A 289 -17.23 -11.65 9.41
N ALA A 290 -18.39 -11.10 9.10
CA ALA A 290 -19.18 -11.54 7.96
C ALA A 290 -18.85 -10.67 6.74
N ARG A 291 -18.16 -11.24 5.75
CA ARG A 291 -18.06 -10.62 4.42
C ARG A 291 -19.36 -10.90 3.67
N CYS A 292 -20.10 -9.85 3.34
CA CYS A 292 -21.38 -9.97 2.62
C CYS A 292 -21.17 -10.17 1.10
N VAL A 293 -20.00 -9.75 0.59
CA VAL A 293 -19.69 -9.68 -0.84
C VAL A 293 -18.27 -10.20 -1.06
N ILE A 294 -18.14 -11.22 -1.90
CA ILE A 294 -16.86 -11.72 -2.42
C ILE A 294 -16.82 -11.34 -3.91
N ARG A 295 -15.70 -10.77 -4.36
CA ARG A 295 -15.54 -10.43 -5.77
C ARG A 295 -15.36 -11.71 -6.59
N GLY A 296 -16.01 -11.78 -7.76
CA GLY A 296 -15.90 -12.95 -8.62
C GLY A 296 -14.45 -13.23 -9.01
N GLU A 297 -13.68 -12.18 -9.25
CA GLU A 297 -12.26 -12.21 -9.62
C GLU A 297 -11.35 -12.80 -8.52
N ASP A 298 -11.83 -12.90 -7.28
CA ASP A 298 -11.13 -13.62 -6.21
C ASP A 298 -11.33 -15.15 -6.28
N LEU A 299 -12.31 -15.62 -7.05
CA LEU A 299 -12.61 -17.04 -7.21
C LEU A 299 -11.78 -17.65 -8.36
N PRO A 300 -11.02 -18.72 -8.10
CA PRO A 300 -10.31 -19.44 -9.16
C PRO A 300 -11.26 -19.89 -10.29
N GLY A 301 -10.82 -19.77 -11.54
CA GLY A 301 -11.62 -20.12 -12.72
C GLY A 301 -12.74 -19.13 -13.06
N TYR A 302 -12.92 -18.02 -12.32
CA TYR A 302 -13.94 -17.02 -12.65
C TYR A 302 -13.74 -16.41 -14.05
N ALA A 303 -12.51 -16.06 -14.41
CA ALA A 303 -12.20 -15.53 -15.73
C ALA A 303 -12.60 -16.50 -16.84
N GLN A 304 -12.24 -17.78 -16.68
CA GLN A 304 -12.63 -18.84 -17.62
C GLN A 304 -14.15 -19.04 -17.67
N ALA A 305 -14.83 -18.99 -16.53
CA ALA A 305 -16.29 -19.07 -16.47
C ALA A 305 -16.96 -17.89 -17.19
N MET A 306 -16.41 -16.67 -17.09
CA MET A 306 -16.89 -15.50 -17.80
C MET A 306 -16.62 -15.58 -19.31
N GLU A 307 -15.47 -16.11 -19.73
CA GLU A 307 -15.18 -16.37 -21.14
C GLU A 307 -16.08 -17.47 -21.74
N ASP A 308 -16.30 -18.54 -21.00
CA ASP A 308 -17.24 -19.61 -21.37
C ASP A 308 -18.66 -19.07 -21.49
N TRP A 309 -19.06 -18.19 -20.55
CA TRP A 309 -20.35 -17.53 -20.58
C TRP A 309 -20.49 -16.63 -21.81
N ALA A 310 -19.52 -15.74 -22.06
CA ALA A 310 -19.50 -14.85 -23.22
C ALA A 310 -19.63 -15.64 -24.54
N ARG A 311 -18.83 -16.71 -24.69
CA ARG A 311 -18.89 -17.63 -25.84
C ARG A 311 -20.25 -18.29 -26.01
N ARG A 312 -20.94 -18.65 -24.92
CA ARG A 312 -22.29 -19.24 -24.97
C ARG A 312 -23.37 -18.23 -25.28
N THR A 313 -23.19 -16.97 -24.89
CA THR A 313 -24.18 -15.90 -25.12
C THR A 313 -23.99 -15.15 -26.45
N GLY A 314 -22.94 -15.45 -27.22
CA GLY A 314 -22.69 -14.83 -28.52
C GLY A 314 -22.20 -13.39 -28.43
N ASN A 315 -21.60 -13.01 -27.30
CA ASN A 315 -20.81 -11.78 -27.14
C ASN A 315 -19.33 -12.09 -27.36
#